data_AF-A0A8J7LAR8-F1
#
_entry.id   AF-A0A8J7LAR8-F1
#
_cell.length_a   1.000
_cell.length_b   1.000
_cell.length_c   1.000
_cell.angle_alpha   90.00
_cell.angle_beta   90.00
_cell.angle_gamma   90.00
#
_symmetry.space_group_name_H-M   'P 1'
#
loop_
_entity.id
_entity.type
_entity.pdbx_description
1 polymer ?
#
loop_
_entity_poly.entity_id
_entity_poly.type
_entity_poly.pdbx_seq_one_letter_code
_entity_poly.pdbx_strand_id
1 'polypeptide(L)'
;MWLRYGIDQDKTLVSIEDVPRGKTQLRCPYCNGELTAKKGKRKEHHFAHTNETCREVSRSDRLLPTLPLYDNFNIWLTGKELKQLKDLWERYGVNDRGISVKEVPSILIREKLLEHNPYRYGGEYQFTKLGKIPVGALSLMLFNQVQEPLLIERLQELEKNVQVAYLNDSPTFNECLRDLQIYQAEFRKILSNTLYYLQIDTSGGNTIYKIGVTRRDIETRVAEIKNDLASHFENFSIKVLGTWPHRGNVEKYFKHRYSFFNVTIIGNLTEYYNFFTPEDAKAVLRDLRRMQAKGLSPIEVDILEGKPSQIEQLIADNERAERRSQAIKTGMERAKNWGQNVGRPSVSESPEEFLGKPSSQRIIAALHEGLSLRQAAEKADVAVNTVRKVKALLNT
;
A
#
# COMPACT_ATOMS: atom_id res chain seq x y z
N MET A 1 -11.69 -10.48 -8.40
CA MET A 1 -10.40 -10.55 -7.68
C MET A 1 -10.70 -10.95 -6.23
N TRP A 2 -9.80 -11.65 -5.54
CA TRP A 2 -10.09 -12.20 -4.22
C TRP A 2 -9.42 -11.42 -3.07
N LEU A 3 -10.01 -11.49 -1.87
CA LEU A 3 -9.47 -10.88 -0.66
C LEU A 3 -8.25 -11.66 -0.15
N ARG A 4 -7.06 -11.04 -0.17
CA ARG A 4 -5.79 -11.69 0.21
C ARG A 4 -5.34 -11.43 1.65
N TYR A 5 -6.00 -10.51 2.36
CA TYR A 5 -5.70 -10.18 3.76
C TYR A 5 -6.94 -10.22 4.64
N GLY A 6 -6.73 -10.67 5.87
CA GLY A 6 -7.62 -10.40 7.00
C GLY A 6 -6.92 -9.51 8.02
N ILE A 7 -7.66 -9.00 8.99
CA ILE A 7 -7.10 -8.31 10.17
C ILE A 7 -7.25 -9.18 11.41
N ASP A 8 -6.23 -9.17 12.27
CA ASP A 8 -6.27 -9.83 13.58
C ASP A 8 -6.90 -8.95 14.67
N GLN A 9 -6.80 -9.39 15.94
CA GLN A 9 -7.32 -8.67 17.10
C GLN A 9 -6.62 -7.32 17.32
N ASP A 10 -5.35 -7.24 16.95
CA ASP A 10 -4.51 -6.04 17.04
C ASP A 10 -4.65 -5.12 15.82
N LYS A 11 -5.62 -5.41 14.93
CA LYS A 11 -5.86 -4.69 13.67
C LYS A 11 -4.69 -4.76 12.67
N THR A 12 -3.81 -5.74 12.82
CA THR A 12 -2.70 -5.98 11.90
C THR A 12 -3.16 -6.82 10.71
N LEU A 13 -2.70 -6.47 9.51
CA LEU A 13 -2.99 -7.22 8.30
C LEU A 13 -2.21 -8.54 8.27
N VAL A 14 -2.92 -9.64 8.07
CA VAL A 14 -2.38 -11.00 7.96
C VAL A 14 -2.67 -11.54 6.57
N SER A 15 -1.62 -11.96 5.86
CA SER A 15 -1.74 -12.52 4.51
C SER A 15 -2.36 -13.91 4.54
N ILE A 16 -3.16 -14.24 3.52
CA ILE A 16 -3.70 -15.59 3.34
C ILE A 16 -2.59 -16.64 3.29
N GLU A 17 -1.41 -16.30 2.78
CA GLU A 17 -0.29 -17.24 2.70
C GLU A 17 0.20 -17.70 4.08
N ASP A 18 0.08 -16.85 5.11
CA ASP A 18 0.58 -17.09 6.46
C ASP A 18 -0.39 -17.87 7.37
N VAL A 19 -1.61 -18.17 6.88
CA VAL A 19 -2.68 -18.79 7.68
C VAL A 19 -3.00 -20.20 7.18
N PRO A 20 -3.21 -21.21 8.05
CA PRO A 20 -3.66 -22.52 7.60
C PRO A 20 -5.04 -22.46 6.92
N ARG A 21 -5.37 -23.49 6.14
CA ARG A 21 -6.71 -23.61 5.52
C ARG A 21 -7.78 -23.79 6.60
N GLY A 22 -8.93 -23.14 6.43
CA GLY A 22 -10.11 -23.37 7.27
C GLY A 22 -10.63 -22.11 7.95
N LYS A 23 -11.42 -22.29 9.02
CA LYS A 23 -11.93 -21.18 9.83
C LYS A 23 -10.78 -20.44 10.50
N THR A 24 -10.89 -19.13 10.61
CA THR A 24 -9.84 -18.27 11.19
C THR A 24 -10.44 -17.35 12.24
N GLN A 25 -9.59 -16.76 13.09
CA GLN A 25 -9.99 -15.67 13.98
C GLN A 25 -9.92 -14.29 13.29
N LEU A 26 -9.49 -14.27 12.02
CA LEU A 26 -9.31 -13.03 11.28
C LEU A 26 -10.65 -12.46 10.85
N ARG A 27 -10.68 -11.13 10.75
CA ARG A 27 -11.84 -10.35 10.32
C ARG A 27 -11.59 -9.67 8.98
N CYS A 28 -12.65 -9.39 8.24
CA CYS A 28 -12.59 -8.64 7.00
C CYS A 28 -12.08 -7.22 7.27
N PRO A 29 -11.06 -6.72 6.53
CA PRO A 29 -10.54 -5.36 6.75
C PRO A 29 -11.58 -4.27 6.48
N TYR A 30 -12.60 -4.56 5.67
CA TYR A 30 -13.64 -3.61 5.28
C TYR A 30 -14.86 -3.63 6.21
N CYS A 31 -15.45 -4.80 6.45
CA CYS A 31 -16.71 -4.91 7.21
C CYS A 31 -16.55 -5.55 8.61
N ASN A 32 -15.34 -5.98 8.97
CA ASN A 32 -15.05 -6.73 10.21
C ASN A 32 -15.80 -8.09 10.35
N GLY A 33 -16.35 -8.62 9.26
CA GLY A 33 -16.98 -9.94 9.21
C GLY A 33 -16.00 -11.09 9.34
N GLU A 34 -16.47 -12.27 9.77
CA GLU A 34 -15.61 -13.46 9.95
C GLU A 34 -15.06 -13.99 8.63
N LEU A 35 -13.79 -14.41 8.65
CA LEU A 35 -13.11 -14.95 7.47
C LEU A 35 -12.77 -16.43 7.61
N THR A 36 -12.89 -17.13 6.49
CA THR A 36 -12.42 -18.50 6.27
C THR A 36 -11.32 -18.49 5.21
N ALA A 37 -10.17 -19.04 5.53
CA ALA A 37 -9.05 -19.21 4.62
C ALA A 37 -9.34 -20.34 3.62
N LYS A 38 -9.53 -19.97 2.35
CA LYS A 38 -9.71 -20.89 1.23
C LYS A 38 -8.37 -21.08 0.52
N LYS A 39 -7.74 -22.23 0.77
CA LYS A 39 -6.51 -22.67 0.09
C LYS A 39 -6.78 -23.94 -0.71
N GLY A 40 -6.25 -24.01 -1.93
CA GLY A 40 -6.48 -25.13 -2.83
C GLY A 40 -5.60 -25.06 -4.07
N LYS A 41 -5.58 -26.15 -4.84
CA LYS A 41 -4.67 -26.30 -5.99
C LYS A 41 -5.12 -25.59 -7.27
N ARG A 42 -6.39 -25.17 -7.36
CA ARG A 42 -7.00 -24.64 -8.61
C ARG A 42 -7.27 -23.14 -8.58
N LYS A 43 -7.81 -22.64 -7.46
CA LYS A 43 -8.13 -21.22 -7.28
C LYS A 43 -7.04 -20.57 -6.45
N GLU A 44 -6.76 -19.30 -6.72
CA GLU A 44 -5.87 -18.49 -5.89
C GLU A 44 -6.30 -18.56 -4.43
N HIS A 45 -5.32 -18.61 -3.54
CA HIS A 45 -5.56 -18.58 -2.11
C HIS A 45 -6.20 -17.25 -1.73
N HIS A 46 -7.32 -17.32 -1.01
CA HIS A 46 -8.02 -16.12 -0.55
C HIS A 46 -8.80 -16.35 0.74
N PHE A 47 -9.18 -15.26 1.38
CA PHE A 47 -10.20 -15.25 2.40
C PHE A 47 -11.58 -15.11 1.76
N ALA A 48 -12.51 -15.94 2.23
CA ALA A 48 -13.93 -15.80 1.98
C ALA A 48 -14.62 -15.42 3.29
N HIS A 49 -15.70 -14.64 3.21
CA HIS A 49 -16.56 -14.46 4.37
C HIS A 49 -17.15 -15.81 4.81
N THR A 50 -17.19 -16.06 6.11
CA THR A 50 -17.81 -17.27 6.67
C THR A 50 -19.32 -17.27 6.44
N ASN A 51 -19.93 -16.08 6.48
CA ASN A 51 -21.35 -15.83 6.26
C ASN A 51 -21.54 -15.11 4.91
N GLU A 52 -22.25 -13.99 4.91
CA GLU A 52 -22.47 -13.17 3.73
C GLU A 52 -21.22 -12.39 3.31
N THR A 53 -20.97 -12.28 2.00
CA THR A 53 -19.88 -11.48 1.46
C THR A 53 -20.28 -10.01 1.44
N CYS A 54 -19.49 -9.16 2.08
CA CYS A 54 -19.79 -7.73 2.13
C CYS A 54 -19.71 -7.05 0.76
N ARG A 55 -20.40 -5.91 0.64
CA ARG A 55 -20.51 -5.12 -0.58
C ARG A 55 -19.14 -4.72 -1.13
N GLU A 56 -18.22 -4.37 -0.25
CA GLU A 56 -16.89 -3.86 -0.57
C GLU A 56 -16.04 -4.87 -1.33
N VAL A 57 -16.30 -6.17 -1.08
CA VAL A 57 -15.62 -7.30 -1.72
C VAL A 57 -16.43 -7.88 -2.89
N SER A 58 -17.76 -7.80 -2.88
CA SER A 58 -18.62 -8.37 -3.93
C SER A 58 -18.80 -7.49 -5.16
N ARG A 59 -18.49 -6.19 -5.08
CA ARG A 59 -18.61 -5.22 -6.17
C ARG A 59 -17.77 -5.61 -7.40
N SER A 60 -18.44 -5.84 -8.52
CA SER A 60 -17.79 -6.17 -9.80
C SER A 60 -17.10 -4.97 -10.47
N ASP A 61 -17.55 -3.76 -10.15
CA ASP A 61 -17.00 -2.48 -10.64
C ASP A 61 -15.75 -2.02 -9.87
N ARG A 62 -15.41 -2.70 -8.78
CA ARG A 62 -14.27 -2.37 -7.93
C ARG A 62 -13.21 -3.47 -8.01
N LEU A 63 -11.97 -3.05 -8.22
CA LEU A 63 -10.81 -3.92 -8.08
C LEU A 63 -10.18 -3.67 -6.71
N LEU A 64 -10.01 -4.74 -5.94
CA LEU A 64 -9.16 -4.69 -4.74
C LEU A 64 -7.75 -4.23 -5.15
N PRO A 65 -7.03 -3.51 -4.27
CA PRO A 65 -5.70 -3.00 -4.59
C PRO A 65 -4.76 -4.15 -4.97
N THR A 66 -4.18 -4.07 -6.17
CA THR A 66 -3.14 -4.98 -6.67
C THR A 66 -1.88 -4.21 -6.99
N LEU A 67 -0.75 -4.90 -6.92
CA LEU A 67 0.49 -4.43 -7.49
C LEU A 67 0.39 -4.45 -9.03
N PRO A 68 0.63 -3.32 -9.72
CA PRO A 68 0.67 -3.29 -11.17
C PRO A 68 1.63 -4.34 -11.74
N LEU A 69 1.17 -5.05 -12.77
CA LEU A 69 1.96 -6.05 -13.50
C LEU A 69 2.56 -7.16 -12.61
N TYR A 70 1.91 -7.53 -11.50
CA TYR A 70 2.39 -8.62 -10.64
C TYR A 70 1.63 -9.93 -10.87
N ASP A 71 0.30 -9.88 -10.81
CA ASP A 71 -0.59 -11.05 -10.94
C ASP A 71 -1.18 -11.21 -12.34
N ASN A 72 -1.17 -10.13 -13.14
CA ASN A 72 -1.78 -10.11 -14.46
C ASN A 72 -0.88 -9.36 -15.45
N PHE A 73 -0.39 -10.09 -16.45
CA PHE A 73 0.47 -9.56 -17.51
C PHE A 73 -0.28 -9.21 -18.79
N ASN A 74 -1.62 -9.37 -18.83
CA ASN A 74 -2.42 -9.07 -20.01
C ASN A 74 -2.79 -7.59 -20.15
N ILE A 75 -2.42 -6.73 -19.18
CA ILE A 75 -2.57 -5.26 -19.25
C ILE A 75 -3.99 -4.85 -19.65
N TRP A 76 -4.99 -5.45 -18.99
CA TRP A 76 -6.41 -5.19 -19.20
C TRP A 76 -6.98 -5.56 -20.58
N LEU A 77 -6.19 -6.20 -21.44
CA LEU A 77 -6.66 -6.68 -22.73
C LEU A 77 -7.71 -7.78 -22.55
N THR A 78 -8.76 -7.70 -23.36
CA THR A 78 -9.70 -8.80 -23.56
C THR A 78 -8.98 -9.99 -24.21
N GLY A 79 -9.57 -11.19 -24.12
CA GLY A 79 -9.00 -12.38 -24.76
C GLY A 79 -8.79 -12.23 -26.28
N LYS A 80 -9.65 -11.45 -26.95
CA LYS A 80 -9.53 -11.16 -28.39
C LYS A 80 -8.35 -10.23 -28.67
N GLU A 81 -8.21 -9.14 -27.92
CA GLU A 81 -7.12 -8.18 -28.10
C GLU A 81 -5.76 -8.79 -27.74
N LEU A 82 -5.70 -9.60 -26.69
CA LEU A 82 -4.49 -10.35 -26.34
C LEU A 82 -4.08 -11.32 -27.44
N LYS A 83 -5.05 -12.01 -28.06
CA LYS A 83 -4.78 -12.88 -29.21
C LYS A 83 -4.21 -12.08 -30.38
N GLN A 84 -4.81 -10.94 -30.72
CA GLN A 84 -4.29 -10.06 -31.78
C GLN A 84 -2.87 -9.59 -31.51
N LEU A 85 -2.54 -9.22 -30.27
CA LEU A 85 -1.19 -8.84 -29.88
C LEU A 85 -0.18 -10.00 -30.05
N LYS A 86 -0.59 -11.23 -29.68
CA LYS A 86 0.22 -12.45 -29.88
C LYS A 86 0.43 -12.75 -31.37
N ASP A 87 -0.61 -12.67 -32.18
CA ASP A 87 -0.54 -12.89 -33.63
C ASP A 87 0.38 -11.85 -34.32
N LEU A 88 0.41 -10.61 -33.83
CA LEU A 88 1.37 -9.59 -34.29
C LEU A 88 2.81 -9.89 -33.82
N TRP A 89 2.96 -10.37 -32.59
CA TRP A 89 4.27 -10.71 -32.04
C TRP A 89 4.93 -11.85 -32.83
N GLU A 90 4.18 -12.91 -33.11
CA GLU A 90 4.68 -14.05 -33.89
C GLU A 90 5.09 -13.65 -35.31
N ARG A 91 4.30 -12.79 -35.98
CA ARG A 91 4.58 -12.37 -37.36
C ARG A 91 5.71 -11.35 -37.47
N TYR A 92 5.74 -10.37 -36.57
CA TYR A 92 6.64 -9.21 -36.68
C TYR A 92 7.67 -9.16 -35.54
N GLY A 93 7.20 -9.32 -34.29
CA GLY A 93 7.99 -9.09 -33.08
C GLY A 93 9.15 -10.07 -32.87
N VAL A 94 8.95 -11.37 -33.12
CA VAL A 94 9.99 -12.41 -32.96
C VAL A 94 11.25 -12.11 -33.78
N ASN A 95 11.07 -11.54 -34.97
CA ASN A 95 12.14 -11.20 -35.91
C ASN A 95 12.54 -9.73 -35.87
N ASP A 96 12.06 -8.98 -34.86
CA ASP A 96 12.27 -7.55 -34.69
C ASP A 96 11.93 -6.69 -35.93
N ARG A 97 10.88 -7.07 -36.67
CA ARG A 97 10.41 -6.33 -37.85
C ARG A 97 9.44 -5.21 -37.47
N GLY A 98 9.34 -4.18 -38.32
CA GLY A 98 8.27 -3.19 -38.25
C GLY A 98 6.91 -3.78 -38.59
N ILE A 99 5.85 -3.24 -38.01
CA ILE A 99 4.45 -3.63 -38.25
C ILE A 99 3.84 -2.65 -39.25
N SER A 100 3.18 -3.17 -40.28
CA SER A 100 2.46 -2.36 -41.27
C SER A 100 1.28 -1.62 -40.64
N VAL A 101 1.10 -0.34 -40.99
CA VAL A 101 0.00 0.52 -40.49
C VAL A 101 -1.38 -0.13 -40.66
N LYS A 102 -1.58 -0.87 -41.75
CA LYS A 102 -2.86 -1.54 -42.06
C LYS A 102 -3.23 -2.67 -41.09
N GLU A 103 -2.26 -3.17 -40.34
CA GLU A 103 -2.42 -4.31 -39.45
C GLU A 103 -2.43 -3.93 -37.97
N VAL A 104 -2.20 -2.65 -37.66
CA VAL A 104 -2.14 -2.14 -36.30
C VAL A 104 -3.55 -1.83 -35.80
N PRO A 105 -4.09 -2.58 -34.82
CA PRO A 105 -5.36 -2.24 -34.20
C PRO A 105 -5.21 -0.96 -33.38
N SER A 106 -6.14 -0.02 -33.55
CA SER A 106 -6.13 1.28 -32.85
C SER A 106 -6.11 1.14 -31.33
N ILE A 107 -6.74 0.09 -30.79
CA ILE A 107 -6.71 -0.24 -29.37
C ILE A 107 -5.29 -0.43 -28.85
N LEU A 108 -4.42 -1.11 -29.59
CA LEU A 108 -3.05 -1.39 -29.13
C LEU A 108 -2.17 -0.13 -29.11
N ILE A 109 -2.49 0.87 -29.94
CA ILE A 109 -1.87 2.21 -29.87
C ILE A 109 -2.40 2.97 -28.66
N ARG A 110 -3.73 2.98 -28.47
CA ARG A 110 -4.39 3.70 -27.37
C ARG A 110 -3.91 3.22 -26.00
N GLU A 111 -3.77 1.91 -25.84
CA GLU A 111 -3.23 1.27 -24.62
C GLU A 111 -1.69 1.31 -24.56
N LYS A 112 -1.02 2.05 -25.46
CA LYS A 112 0.44 2.25 -25.51
C LYS A 112 1.25 0.96 -25.62
N LEU A 113 0.69 -0.07 -26.24
CA LEU A 113 1.35 -1.37 -26.47
C LEU A 113 2.17 -1.35 -27.77
N LEU A 114 1.74 -0.54 -28.74
CA LEU A 114 2.46 -0.27 -29.98
C LEU A 114 2.71 1.24 -30.10
N GLU A 115 3.86 1.61 -30.67
CA GLU A 115 4.23 3.00 -30.94
C GLU A 115 4.68 3.16 -32.40
N HIS A 116 4.48 4.36 -32.93
CA HIS A 116 4.96 4.73 -34.26
C HIS A 116 6.48 4.96 -34.21
N ASN A 117 7.19 4.36 -35.14
CA ASN A 117 8.61 4.55 -35.38
C ASN A 117 8.88 4.51 -36.90
N PRO A 118 9.03 5.68 -37.56
CA PRO A 118 9.19 5.74 -39.01
C PRO A 118 10.53 5.18 -39.50
N TYR A 119 11.49 4.94 -38.59
CA TYR A 119 12.81 4.43 -38.92
C TYR A 119 12.88 2.90 -38.98
N ARG A 120 11.77 2.19 -38.74
CA ARG A 120 11.72 0.72 -38.75
C ARG A 120 11.60 0.19 -40.18
N TYR A 121 12.47 -0.77 -40.51
CA TYR A 121 12.38 -1.49 -41.77
C TYR A 121 11.17 -2.44 -41.77
N GLY A 122 10.38 -2.41 -42.85
CA GLY A 122 9.25 -3.31 -43.05
C GLY A 122 7.93 -2.89 -42.39
N GLY A 123 7.87 -1.72 -41.74
CA GLY A 123 6.63 -1.15 -41.18
C GLY A 123 6.90 -0.04 -40.17
N GLU A 124 5.93 0.85 -39.98
CA GLU A 124 6.09 2.08 -39.19
C GLU A 124 5.74 1.92 -37.70
N TYR A 125 5.39 0.73 -37.24
CA TYR A 125 5.03 0.49 -35.84
C TYR A 125 5.90 -0.58 -35.19
N GLN A 126 6.14 -0.43 -33.89
CA GLN A 126 6.89 -1.40 -33.09
C GLN A 126 6.24 -1.62 -31.73
N PHE A 127 6.61 -2.72 -31.07
CA PHE A 127 6.18 -2.99 -29.70
C PHE A 127 6.91 -2.09 -28.71
N THR A 128 6.15 -1.41 -27.86
CA THR A 128 6.69 -0.68 -26.71
C THR A 128 7.23 -1.67 -25.66
N LYS A 129 7.92 -1.18 -24.63
CA LYS A 129 8.29 -2.03 -23.49
C LYS A 129 7.04 -2.68 -22.86
N LEU A 130 5.97 -1.90 -22.71
CA LEU A 130 4.70 -2.36 -22.17
C LEU A 130 4.06 -3.44 -23.05
N GLY A 131 4.05 -3.25 -24.37
CA GLY A 131 3.51 -4.22 -25.34
C GLY A 131 4.26 -5.55 -25.41
N LYS A 132 5.52 -5.59 -24.95
CA LYS A 132 6.32 -6.83 -24.89
C LYS A 132 6.00 -7.69 -23.66
N ILE A 133 5.32 -7.16 -22.64
CA ILE A 133 5.02 -7.89 -21.39
C ILE A 133 3.98 -9.00 -21.58
N PRO A 134 2.81 -8.77 -22.24
CA PRO A 134 1.79 -9.81 -22.38
C PRO A 134 2.26 -11.04 -23.17
N VAL A 135 3.22 -10.84 -24.07
CA VAL A 135 3.83 -11.88 -24.90
C VAL A 135 5.12 -12.44 -24.30
N GLY A 136 5.48 -12.04 -23.07
CA GLY A 136 6.65 -12.55 -22.36
C GLY A 136 7.99 -12.16 -22.99
N ALA A 137 8.03 -11.13 -23.85
CA ALA A 137 9.19 -10.79 -24.65
C ALA A 137 10.12 -9.76 -23.99
N LEU A 138 9.65 -9.00 -23.01
CA LEU A 138 10.47 -8.00 -22.31
C LEU A 138 11.49 -8.68 -21.39
N SER A 139 12.76 -8.26 -21.45
CA SER A 139 13.79 -8.76 -20.53
C SER A 139 13.48 -8.41 -19.08
N LEU A 140 14.02 -9.17 -18.13
CA LEU A 140 13.73 -8.96 -16.70
C LEU A 140 14.23 -7.60 -16.22
N MET A 141 15.38 -7.15 -16.73
CA MET A 141 15.91 -5.81 -16.46
C MET A 141 14.95 -4.70 -16.93
N LEU A 142 14.44 -4.80 -18.17
CA LEU A 142 13.52 -3.79 -18.70
C LEU A 142 12.13 -3.87 -18.06
N PHE A 143 11.70 -5.06 -17.63
CA PHE A 143 10.47 -5.24 -16.88
C PHE A 143 10.50 -4.46 -15.55
N ASN A 144 11.61 -4.55 -14.81
CA ASN A 144 11.80 -3.74 -13.59
C ASN A 144 11.70 -2.24 -13.87
N GLN A 145 12.30 -1.75 -14.97
CA GLN A 145 12.20 -0.33 -15.37
C GLN A 145 10.77 0.12 -15.69
N VAL A 146 9.89 -0.80 -16.10
CA VAL A 146 8.47 -0.51 -16.37
C VAL A 146 7.64 -0.62 -15.09
N GLN A 147 7.84 -1.68 -14.31
CA GLN A 147 6.99 -1.97 -13.15
C GLN A 147 7.27 -1.05 -11.96
N GLU A 148 8.53 -0.75 -11.67
CA GLU A 148 8.89 0.01 -10.45
C GLU A 148 8.21 1.39 -10.38
N PRO A 149 8.22 2.23 -11.44
CA PRO A 149 7.48 3.49 -11.43
C PRO A 149 5.99 3.30 -11.19
N LEU A 150 5.37 2.30 -11.83
CA LEU A 150 3.94 2.02 -11.66
C LEU A 150 3.57 1.63 -10.23
N LEU A 151 4.47 0.93 -9.51
CA LEU A 151 4.26 0.58 -8.11
C LEU A 151 4.20 1.85 -7.23
N ILE A 152 5.05 2.84 -7.51
CA ILE A 152 5.09 4.10 -6.77
C ILE A 152 3.92 5.01 -7.14
N GLU A 153 3.62 5.14 -8.44
CA GLU A 153 2.48 5.93 -8.92
C GLU A 153 1.16 5.44 -8.31
N ARG A 154 0.97 4.11 -8.27
CA ARG A 154 -0.24 3.53 -7.66
C ARG A 154 -0.32 3.76 -6.15
N LEU A 155 0.82 3.72 -5.44
CA LEU A 155 0.87 4.07 -4.02
C LEU A 155 0.41 5.52 -3.79
N GLN A 156 0.99 6.46 -4.54
CA GLN A 156 0.67 7.89 -4.44
C GLN A 156 -0.80 8.17 -4.77
N GLU A 157 -1.37 7.47 -5.75
CA GLU A 157 -2.80 7.56 -6.07
C GLU A 157 -3.67 7.14 -4.87
N LEU A 158 -3.32 6.03 -4.21
CA LEU A 158 -4.05 5.55 -3.03
C LEU A 158 -3.91 6.50 -1.84
N GLU A 159 -2.71 7.03 -1.57
CA GLU A 159 -2.49 8.05 -0.54
C GLU A 159 -3.33 9.30 -0.78
N LYS A 160 -3.37 9.78 -2.04
CA LYS A 160 -4.21 10.91 -2.44
C LYS A 160 -5.70 10.61 -2.24
N ASN A 161 -6.16 9.41 -2.59
CA ASN A 161 -7.55 9.01 -2.40
C ASN A 161 -7.94 9.02 -0.90
N VAL A 162 -7.06 8.53 -0.03
CA VAL A 162 -7.25 8.61 1.43
C VAL A 162 -7.32 10.06 1.88
N GLN A 163 -6.38 10.90 1.45
CA GLN A 163 -6.34 12.30 1.82
C GLN A 163 -7.61 13.06 1.41
N VAL A 164 -8.05 12.88 0.16
CA VAL A 164 -9.29 13.50 -0.34
C VAL A 164 -10.51 12.98 0.41
N ALA A 165 -10.58 11.69 0.71
CA ALA A 165 -11.71 11.13 1.45
C ALA A 165 -11.74 11.62 2.90
N TYR A 166 -10.59 11.73 3.55
CA TYR A 166 -10.46 12.20 4.92
C TYR A 166 -10.82 13.69 5.07
N LEU A 167 -10.26 14.55 4.23
CA LEU A 167 -10.50 16.00 4.30
C LEU A 167 -11.94 16.41 3.99
N ASN A 168 -12.68 15.56 3.28
CA ASN A 168 -14.07 15.82 2.89
C ASN A 168 -15.09 15.02 3.73
N ASP A 169 -14.68 14.36 4.82
CA ASP A 169 -15.53 13.46 5.61
C ASP A 169 -16.32 12.46 4.75
N SER A 170 -15.68 11.91 3.71
CA SER A 170 -16.32 11.00 2.77
C SER A 170 -16.69 9.68 3.46
N PRO A 171 -17.89 9.11 3.18
CA PRO A 171 -18.25 7.79 3.68
C PRO A 171 -17.31 6.67 3.18
N THR A 172 -16.54 6.92 2.11
CA THR A 172 -15.56 5.98 1.57
C THR A 172 -14.19 6.05 2.26
N PHE A 173 -13.98 6.94 3.23
CA PHE A 173 -12.68 7.13 3.89
C PHE A 173 -12.08 5.82 4.41
N ASN A 174 -12.85 5.06 5.17
CA ASN A 174 -12.41 3.77 5.70
C ASN A 174 -12.04 2.79 4.59
N GLU A 175 -12.78 2.77 3.49
CA GLU A 175 -12.48 1.92 2.34
C GLU A 175 -11.15 2.31 1.68
N CYS A 176 -10.94 3.60 1.43
CA CYS A 176 -9.71 4.13 0.86
C CYS A 176 -8.50 3.83 1.76
N LEU A 177 -8.65 4.02 3.08
CA LEU A 177 -7.60 3.75 4.05
C LEU A 177 -7.20 2.26 4.04
N ARG A 178 -8.18 1.36 3.97
CA ARG A 178 -7.92 -0.08 3.87
C ARG A 178 -7.27 -0.46 2.55
N ASP A 179 -7.64 0.19 1.45
CA ASP A 179 -7.00 -0.07 0.17
C ASP A 179 -5.52 0.31 0.17
N LEU A 180 -5.18 1.46 0.77
CA LEU A 180 -3.79 1.88 0.96
C LEU A 180 -3.00 0.87 1.80
N GLN A 181 -3.55 0.44 2.93
CA GLN A 181 -2.87 -0.48 3.84
C GLN A 181 -2.64 -1.87 3.23
N ILE A 182 -3.64 -2.39 2.50
CA ILE A 182 -3.50 -3.67 1.79
C ILE A 182 -2.45 -3.54 0.68
N TYR A 183 -2.43 -2.42 -0.05
CA TYR A 183 -1.44 -2.17 -1.08
C TYR A 183 -0.02 -2.11 -0.51
N GLN A 184 0.20 -1.35 0.56
CA GLN A 184 1.47 -1.29 1.27
C GLN A 184 1.91 -2.67 1.77
N ALA A 185 0.99 -3.50 2.26
CA ALA A 185 1.31 -4.86 2.70
C ALA A 185 1.77 -5.77 1.54
N GLU A 186 1.11 -5.71 0.37
CA GLU A 186 1.58 -6.42 -0.82
C GLU A 186 2.94 -5.90 -1.30
N PHE A 187 3.13 -4.59 -1.27
CA PHE A 187 4.39 -3.99 -1.71
C PHE A 187 5.54 -4.37 -0.77
N ARG A 188 5.33 -4.26 0.55
CA ARG A 188 6.25 -4.75 1.58
C ARG A 188 6.59 -6.23 1.38
N LYS A 189 5.63 -7.04 0.97
CA LYS A 189 5.86 -8.47 0.72
C LYS A 189 6.81 -8.72 -0.44
N ILE A 190 6.68 -8.03 -1.57
CA ILE A 190 7.63 -8.20 -2.68
C ILE A 190 9.02 -7.64 -2.36
N LEU A 191 9.09 -6.56 -1.56
CA LEU A 191 10.34 -5.96 -1.10
C LEU A 191 11.05 -6.83 -0.05
N SER A 192 10.32 -7.47 0.86
CA SER A 192 10.92 -8.36 1.88
C SER A 192 11.43 -9.69 1.34
N ASN A 193 11.14 -10.00 0.07
CA ASN A 193 11.51 -11.25 -0.57
C ASN A 193 12.81 -11.13 -1.37
N THR A 194 13.68 -12.13 -1.21
CA THR A 194 14.84 -12.38 -2.06
C THR A 194 14.46 -13.37 -3.15
N LEU A 195 14.63 -12.98 -4.42
CA LEU A 195 14.53 -13.89 -5.56
C LEU A 195 15.76 -14.79 -5.58
N TYR A 196 15.61 -16.08 -5.84
CA TYR A 196 16.71 -17.01 -6.02
C TYR A 196 16.53 -17.85 -7.28
N TYR A 197 17.65 -18.27 -7.85
CA TYR A 197 17.69 -19.16 -9.01
C TYR A 197 18.68 -20.30 -8.74
N LEU A 198 18.19 -21.53 -8.85
CA LEU A 198 18.95 -22.75 -8.56
C LEU A 198 19.14 -23.58 -9.82
N GLN A 199 20.28 -24.25 -9.88
CA GLN A 199 20.53 -25.40 -10.74
C GLN A 199 20.45 -26.66 -9.87
N ILE A 200 19.80 -27.69 -10.39
CA ILE A 200 19.64 -28.98 -9.74
C ILE A 200 20.11 -30.03 -10.74
N ASP A 201 21.24 -30.66 -10.45
CA ASP A 201 21.80 -31.73 -11.27
C ASP A 201 21.38 -33.08 -10.66
N THR A 202 20.84 -33.96 -11.49
CA THR A 202 20.33 -35.29 -11.07
C THR A 202 21.23 -36.41 -11.60
N SER A 203 21.20 -37.57 -10.94
CA SER A 203 22.05 -38.73 -11.25
C SER A 203 21.95 -39.28 -12.68
N GLY A 204 20.90 -38.93 -13.44
CA GLY A 204 20.72 -39.30 -14.84
C GLY A 204 21.41 -38.36 -15.85
N GLY A 205 22.22 -37.39 -15.41
CA GLY A 205 22.82 -36.37 -16.28
C GLY A 205 21.84 -35.26 -16.69
N ASN A 206 20.62 -35.27 -16.15
CA ASN A 206 19.63 -34.23 -16.40
C ASN A 206 19.82 -33.07 -15.42
N THR A 207 19.77 -31.84 -15.94
CA THR A 207 19.78 -30.61 -15.15
C THR A 207 18.42 -29.93 -15.22
N ILE A 208 17.84 -29.63 -14.06
CA ILE A 208 16.63 -28.83 -13.94
C ILE A 208 16.95 -27.54 -13.17
N TYR A 209 16.14 -26.51 -13.38
CA TYR A 209 16.33 -25.21 -12.76
C TYR A 209 15.10 -24.83 -11.95
N LYS A 210 15.31 -24.09 -10.86
CA LYS A 210 14.22 -23.59 -10.01
C LYS A 210 14.34 -22.08 -9.84
N ILE A 211 13.23 -21.36 -10.06
CA ILE A 211 13.07 -19.96 -9.65
C ILE A 211 12.17 -19.91 -8.41
N GLY A 212 12.46 -19.01 -7.46
CA GLY A 212 11.54 -18.80 -6.35
C GLY A 212 11.89 -17.58 -5.54
N VAL A 213 11.06 -17.30 -4.52
CA VAL A 213 11.28 -16.22 -3.57
C VAL A 213 11.33 -16.74 -2.14
N THR A 214 12.11 -16.09 -1.29
CA THR A 214 12.22 -16.44 0.12
C THR A 214 12.44 -15.20 0.99
N ARG A 215 11.85 -15.20 2.19
CA ARG A 215 12.21 -14.28 3.29
C ARG A 215 13.29 -14.87 4.22
N ARG A 216 13.48 -16.19 4.15
CA ARG A 216 14.52 -16.90 4.88
C ARG A 216 15.86 -16.75 4.16
N ASP A 217 16.92 -16.92 4.93
CA ASP A 217 18.26 -17.16 4.44
C ASP A 217 18.31 -18.27 3.36
N ILE A 218 19.22 -18.14 2.39
CA ILE A 218 19.21 -18.99 1.19
C ILE A 218 19.62 -20.43 1.51
N GLU A 219 20.54 -20.63 2.45
CA GLU A 219 21.00 -21.94 2.90
C GLU A 219 19.85 -22.70 3.56
N THR A 220 19.07 -22.02 4.41
CA THR A 220 17.87 -22.59 5.04
C THR A 220 16.85 -23.01 3.98
N ARG A 221 16.61 -22.14 2.99
CA ARG A 221 15.68 -22.44 1.88
C ARG A 221 16.16 -23.62 1.03
N VAL A 222 17.46 -23.71 0.75
CA VAL A 222 18.04 -24.84 -0.01
C VAL A 222 17.89 -26.14 0.75
N ALA A 223 18.05 -26.15 2.08
CA ALA A 223 17.83 -27.34 2.90
C ALA A 223 16.36 -27.83 2.84
N GLU A 224 15.40 -26.91 2.91
CA GLU A 224 13.97 -27.24 2.73
C GLU A 224 13.70 -27.84 1.35
N ILE A 225 14.21 -27.21 0.30
CA ILE A 225 14.05 -27.71 -1.08
C ILE A 225 14.70 -29.09 -1.22
N LYS A 226 15.85 -29.33 -0.59
CA LYS A 226 16.50 -30.64 -0.59
C LYS A 226 15.60 -31.71 0.03
N ASN A 227 14.94 -31.40 1.15
CA ASN A 227 13.99 -32.33 1.76
C ASN A 227 12.77 -32.58 0.85
N ASP A 228 12.23 -31.54 0.21
CA ASP A 228 11.11 -31.66 -0.71
C ASP A 228 11.46 -32.50 -1.95
N LEU A 229 12.70 -32.39 -2.45
CA LEU A 229 13.18 -33.11 -3.64
C LEU A 229 13.58 -34.56 -3.36
N ALA A 230 13.87 -34.92 -2.11
CA ALA A 230 14.32 -36.26 -1.73
C ALA A 230 13.29 -37.35 -2.05
N SER A 231 11.99 -37.02 -2.13
CA SER A 231 10.95 -37.97 -2.56
C SER A 231 10.88 -38.16 -4.07
N HIS A 232 11.60 -37.36 -4.86
CA HIS A 232 11.52 -37.34 -6.32
C HIS A 232 12.83 -37.79 -7.00
N PHE A 233 13.97 -37.64 -6.32
CA PHE A 233 15.29 -37.93 -6.88
C PHE A 233 16.14 -38.68 -5.85
N GLU A 234 16.76 -39.79 -6.27
CA GLU A 234 17.64 -40.58 -5.40
C GLU A 234 18.95 -39.84 -5.09
N ASN A 235 19.58 -39.26 -6.11
CA ASN A 235 20.84 -38.53 -5.98
C ASN A 235 20.77 -37.24 -6.80
N PHE A 236 20.97 -36.10 -6.13
CA PHE A 236 20.98 -34.80 -6.78
C PHE A 236 21.85 -33.79 -6.02
N SER A 237 22.35 -32.78 -6.72
CA SER A 237 23.06 -31.64 -6.14
C SER A 237 22.36 -30.33 -6.50
N ILE A 238 22.25 -29.44 -5.52
CA ILE A 238 21.68 -28.10 -5.71
C ILE A 238 22.82 -27.09 -5.70
N LYS A 239 22.86 -26.25 -6.73
CA LYS A 239 23.76 -25.09 -6.83
C LYS A 239 22.96 -23.80 -6.90
N VAL A 240 23.26 -22.86 -6.01
CA VAL A 240 22.71 -21.51 -6.08
C VAL A 240 23.43 -20.75 -7.19
N LEU A 241 22.71 -20.36 -8.24
CA LEU A 241 23.27 -19.62 -9.37
C LEU A 241 23.20 -18.10 -9.19
N GLY A 242 22.26 -17.63 -8.36
CA GLY A 242 22.14 -16.23 -7.99
C GLY A 242 21.01 -15.98 -7.00
N THR A 243 21.17 -14.88 -6.26
CA THR A 243 20.19 -14.33 -5.33
C THR A 243 20.07 -12.83 -5.56
N TRP A 244 18.84 -12.31 -5.59
CA TRP A 244 18.57 -10.90 -5.80
C TRP A 244 17.63 -10.39 -4.70
N PRO A 245 18.19 -9.74 -3.65
CA PRO A 245 17.40 -9.13 -2.58
C PRO A 245 16.39 -8.12 -3.14
N HIS A 246 15.22 -8.04 -2.50
CA HIS A 246 14.14 -7.12 -2.84
C HIS A 246 13.59 -7.26 -4.27
N ARG A 247 13.83 -8.39 -4.94
CA ARG A 247 13.33 -8.70 -6.30
C ARG A 247 12.17 -9.69 -6.30
N GLY A 248 11.38 -9.74 -5.23
CA GLY A 248 10.20 -10.61 -5.15
C GLY A 248 9.17 -10.35 -6.26
N ASN A 249 9.15 -9.14 -6.82
CA ASN A 249 8.28 -8.73 -7.91
C ASN A 249 8.50 -9.51 -9.23
N VAL A 250 9.71 -10.06 -9.43
CA VAL A 250 10.12 -10.65 -10.70
C VAL A 250 9.62 -12.09 -10.90
N GLU A 251 9.37 -12.83 -9.81
CA GLU A 251 9.10 -14.27 -9.87
C GLU A 251 7.96 -14.64 -10.84
N LYS A 252 6.83 -13.94 -10.73
CA LYS A 252 5.65 -14.22 -11.57
C LYS A 252 5.89 -13.87 -13.03
N TYR A 253 6.62 -12.79 -13.30
CA TYR A 253 6.96 -12.41 -14.66
C TYR A 253 7.97 -13.38 -15.28
N PHE A 254 8.94 -13.88 -14.50
CA PHE A 254 9.82 -14.97 -14.93
C PHE A 254 8.99 -16.20 -15.33
N LYS A 255 8.03 -16.60 -14.49
CA LYS A 255 7.14 -17.73 -14.76
C LYS A 255 6.33 -17.55 -16.04
N HIS A 256 5.82 -16.35 -16.27
CA HIS A 256 5.11 -15.98 -17.49
C HIS A 256 6.02 -16.05 -18.73
N ARG A 257 7.16 -15.36 -18.69
CA ARG A 257 8.13 -15.25 -19.78
C ARG A 257 8.73 -16.60 -20.21
N TYR A 258 9.10 -17.44 -19.25
CA TYR A 258 9.75 -18.73 -19.51
C TYR A 258 8.80 -19.92 -19.37
N SER A 259 7.48 -19.68 -19.39
CA SER A 259 6.44 -20.71 -19.23
C SER A 259 6.61 -21.89 -20.20
N PHE A 260 7.13 -21.65 -21.41
CA PHE A 260 7.43 -22.68 -22.41
C PHE A 260 8.40 -23.76 -21.90
N PHE A 261 9.32 -23.42 -21.00
CA PHE A 261 10.31 -24.35 -20.44
C PHE A 261 9.86 -24.98 -19.12
N ASN A 262 8.67 -24.65 -18.62
CA ASN A 262 8.19 -25.18 -17.35
C ASN A 262 7.98 -26.69 -17.43
N VAL A 263 8.38 -27.39 -16.37
CA VAL A 263 8.20 -28.84 -16.25
C VAL A 263 7.37 -29.20 -15.02
N THR A 264 6.48 -30.18 -15.18
CA THR A 264 5.57 -30.70 -14.14
C THR A 264 6.11 -31.95 -13.45
N ILE A 265 7.44 -32.09 -13.38
CA ILE A 265 8.11 -33.29 -12.83
C ILE A 265 7.79 -33.47 -11.33
N ILE A 266 7.54 -32.38 -10.61
CA ILE A 266 7.21 -32.37 -9.18
C ILE A 266 5.75 -31.94 -9.02
N GLY A 267 4.83 -32.76 -9.54
CA GLY A 267 3.39 -32.49 -9.49
C GLY A 267 2.99 -31.19 -10.22
N ASN A 268 2.24 -30.32 -9.55
CA ASN A 268 1.70 -29.08 -10.14
C ASN A 268 2.59 -27.85 -9.90
N LEU A 269 3.87 -28.05 -9.57
CA LEU A 269 4.79 -26.95 -9.28
C LEU A 269 5.20 -26.23 -10.58
N THR A 270 5.06 -24.91 -10.59
CA THR A 270 5.26 -24.06 -11.78
C THR A 270 6.61 -23.35 -11.80
N GLU A 271 7.42 -23.64 -10.79
CA GLU A 271 8.72 -23.04 -10.53
C GLU A 271 9.92 -23.81 -11.09
N TYR A 272 9.72 -25.01 -11.65
CA TYR A 272 10.78 -25.86 -12.20
C TYR A 272 10.83 -25.78 -13.72
N TYR A 273 12.04 -25.81 -14.27
CA TYR A 273 12.29 -25.61 -15.70
C TYR A 273 13.31 -26.62 -16.23
N ASN A 274 13.09 -27.05 -17.47
CA ASN A 274 14.07 -27.77 -18.26
C ASN A 274 14.39 -26.94 -19.51
N PHE A 275 15.61 -26.40 -19.55
CA PHE A 275 16.11 -25.68 -20.72
C PHE A 275 16.79 -26.68 -21.64
N PHE A 276 16.25 -26.85 -22.85
CA PHE A 276 16.63 -27.93 -23.77
C PHE A 276 18.10 -27.88 -24.19
N THR A 277 18.72 -26.70 -24.16
CA THR A 277 20.13 -26.51 -24.48
C THR A 277 20.88 -25.78 -23.36
N PRO A 278 22.20 -26.01 -23.21
CA PRO A 278 23.04 -25.22 -22.31
C PRO A 278 22.99 -23.72 -22.64
N GLU A 279 22.83 -23.37 -23.92
CA GLU A 279 22.74 -22.00 -24.41
C GLU A 279 21.46 -21.30 -23.92
N ASP A 280 20.32 -22.01 -23.89
CA ASP A 280 19.06 -21.50 -23.33
C ASP A 280 19.22 -21.19 -21.82
N ALA A 281 19.80 -22.13 -21.06
CA ALA A 281 20.05 -21.94 -19.64
C ALA A 281 21.00 -20.75 -19.37
N LYS A 282 22.07 -20.61 -20.18
CA LYS A 282 22.99 -19.46 -20.12
C LYS A 282 22.27 -18.15 -20.46
N ALA A 283 21.37 -18.15 -21.45
CA ALA A 283 20.62 -16.97 -21.85
C ALA A 283 19.67 -16.49 -20.73
N VAL A 284 19.00 -17.41 -20.06
CA VAL A 284 18.13 -17.14 -18.89
C VAL A 284 18.93 -16.58 -17.72
N LEU A 285 20.04 -17.23 -17.37
CA LEU A 285 20.92 -16.76 -16.30
C LEU A 285 21.49 -15.36 -16.62
N ARG A 286 21.80 -15.09 -17.89
CA ARG A 286 22.24 -13.76 -18.34
C ARG A 286 21.13 -12.72 -18.22
N ASP A 287 19.87 -13.05 -18.52
CA ASP A 287 18.73 -12.15 -18.33
C ASP A 287 18.57 -11.77 -16.84
N LEU A 288 18.64 -12.77 -15.95
CA LEU A 288 18.63 -12.57 -14.50
C LEU A 288 19.81 -11.70 -14.01
N ARG A 289 21.04 -12.00 -14.46
CA ARG A 289 22.26 -11.25 -14.07
C ARG A 289 22.29 -9.80 -14.58
N ARG A 290 21.56 -9.49 -15.65
CA ARG A 290 21.43 -8.12 -16.16
C ARG A 290 20.49 -7.25 -15.33
N MET A 291 19.70 -7.84 -14.43
CA MET A 291 18.93 -7.04 -13.48
C MET A 291 19.89 -6.28 -12.58
N GLN A 292 19.68 -4.98 -12.46
CA GLN A 292 20.40 -4.16 -11.50
C GLN A 292 20.04 -4.59 -10.07
N ALA A 293 20.98 -4.42 -9.14
CA ALA A 293 20.66 -4.51 -7.72
C ALA A 293 19.49 -3.57 -7.40
N LYS A 294 18.54 -4.01 -6.56
CA LYS A 294 17.40 -3.16 -6.19
C LYS A 294 17.86 -2.17 -5.13
N GLY A 295 18.09 -0.93 -5.54
CA GLY A 295 18.18 0.20 -4.61
C GLY A 295 16.78 0.53 -4.09
N LEU A 296 16.62 0.61 -2.77
CA LEU A 296 15.38 1.04 -2.15
C LEU A 296 15.38 2.56 -2.01
N SER A 297 14.32 3.18 -2.51
CA SER A 297 14.02 4.58 -2.23
C SER A 297 13.58 4.78 -0.77
N PRO A 298 13.61 6.00 -0.22
CA PRO A 298 13.18 6.25 1.16
C PRO A 298 11.77 5.73 1.46
N ILE A 299 10.82 5.91 0.53
CA ILE A 299 9.45 5.41 0.69
C ILE A 299 9.39 3.88 0.73
N GLU A 300 10.22 3.18 -0.05
CA GLU A 300 10.29 1.72 -0.03
C GLU A 300 10.93 1.20 1.26
N VAL A 301 11.92 1.92 1.81
CA VAL A 301 12.50 1.62 3.13
C VAL A 301 11.44 1.74 4.21
N ASP A 302 10.68 2.83 4.22
CA ASP A 302 9.61 3.04 5.20
C ASP A 302 8.53 1.94 5.11
N ILE A 303 8.12 1.56 3.90
CA ILE A 303 7.20 0.43 3.66
C ILE A 303 7.80 -0.88 4.19
N LEU A 304 9.09 -1.14 3.92
CA LEU A 304 9.76 -2.36 4.36
C LEU A 304 9.82 -2.48 5.89
N GLU A 305 10.06 -1.36 6.57
CA GLU A 305 10.06 -1.24 8.03
C GLU A 305 8.64 -1.28 8.61
N GLY A 306 7.61 -1.03 7.79
CA GLY A 306 6.21 -1.01 8.20
C GLY A 306 5.83 0.29 8.89
N LYS A 307 6.50 1.39 8.54
CA LYS A 307 6.13 2.72 9.02
C LYS A 307 4.84 3.18 8.34
N PRO A 308 3.94 3.87 9.08
CA PRO A 308 2.75 4.46 8.49
C PRO A 308 3.12 5.55 7.48
N SER A 309 2.32 5.69 6.43
CA SER A 309 2.45 6.79 5.47
C SER A 309 2.23 8.16 6.14
N GLN A 310 2.63 9.24 5.45
CA GLN A 310 2.42 10.60 5.95
C GLN A 310 0.93 10.90 6.22
N ILE A 311 0.03 10.41 5.36
CA ILE A 311 -1.40 10.59 5.55
C ILE A 311 -1.92 9.79 6.75
N GLU A 312 -1.44 8.57 6.98
CA GLU A 312 -1.79 7.79 8.17
C GLU A 312 -1.29 8.43 9.47
N GLN A 313 -0.08 8.99 9.45
CA GLN A 313 0.47 9.75 10.58
C GLN A 313 -0.39 10.97 10.89
N LEU A 314 -0.76 11.75 9.87
CA LEU A 314 -1.64 12.91 10.01
C LEU A 314 -2.99 12.54 10.63
N ILE A 315 -3.61 11.46 10.14
CA ILE A 315 -4.88 10.96 10.68
C ILE A 315 -4.72 10.58 12.16
N ALA A 316 -3.67 9.81 12.49
CA ALA A 316 -3.42 9.36 13.86
C ALA A 316 -3.18 10.53 14.83
N ASP A 317 -2.49 11.58 14.39
CA ASP A 317 -2.23 12.78 15.17
C ASP A 317 -3.51 13.60 15.41
N ASN A 318 -4.34 13.76 14.39
CA ASN A 318 -5.64 14.43 14.51
C ASN A 318 -6.58 13.68 15.47
N GLU A 319 -6.71 12.36 15.32
CA GLU A 319 -7.52 11.55 16.24
C GLU A 319 -7.02 11.62 17.69
N ARG A 320 -5.70 11.69 17.88
CA ARG A 320 -5.09 11.85 19.22
C ARG A 320 -5.42 13.22 19.80
N ALA A 321 -5.36 14.27 18.99
CA ALA A 321 -5.72 15.62 19.40
C ALA A 321 -7.21 15.72 19.78
N GLU A 322 -8.11 15.10 19.00
CA GLU A 322 -9.53 15.03 19.31
C GLU A 322 -9.82 14.26 20.61
N ARG A 323 -9.22 13.08 20.78
CA ARG A 323 -9.35 12.30 22.03
C ARG A 323 -8.87 13.09 23.23
N ARG A 324 -7.75 13.81 23.12
CA ARG A 324 -7.25 14.69 24.17
C ARG A 324 -8.25 15.81 24.48
N SER A 325 -8.80 16.46 23.46
CA SER A 325 -9.81 17.52 23.61
C SER A 325 -11.06 17.01 24.33
N GLN A 326 -11.57 15.83 23.93
CA GLN A 326 -12.73 15.21 24.58
C GLN A 326 -12.44 14.84 26.04
N ALA A 327 -11.29 14.25 26.33
CA ALA A 327 -10.90 13.92 27.69
C ALA A 327 -10.80 15.16 28.60
N ILE A 328 -10.26 16.27 28.08
CA ILE A 328 -10.22 17.56 28.80
C ILE A 328 -11.64 18.06 29.07
N LYS A 329 -12.54 18.04 28.07
CA LYS A 329 -13.93 18.46 28.24
C LYS A 329 -14.66 17.62 29.30
N THR A 330 -14.54 16.29 29.21
CA THR A 330 -15.13 15.38 30.21
C THR A 330 -14.55 15.61 31.60
N GLY A 331 -13.25 15.88 31.71
CA GLY A 331 -12.61 16.22 32.99
C GLY A 331 -13.15 17.52 33.59
N MET A 332 -13.29 18.57 32.77
CA MET A 332 -13.87 19.84 33.18
C MET A 332 -15.34 19.71 33.60
N GLU A 333 -16.14 18.93 32.88
CA GLU A 333 -17.53 18.64 33.24
C GLU A 333 -17.65 17.89 34.58
N ARG A 334 -16.78 16.89 34.81
CA ARG A 334 -16.73 16.19 36.11
C ARG A 334 -16.36 17.11 37.25
N ALA A 335 -15.34 17.96 37.07
CA ALA A 335 -14.93 18.94 38.08
C ALA A 335 -16.08 19.89 38.43
N LYS A 336 -16.80 20.39 37.40
CA LYS A 336 -18.00 21.22 37.59
C LYS A 336 -19.09 20.48 38.37
N ASN A 337 -19.36 19.21 38.04
CA ASN A 337 -20.38 18.40 38.72
C ASN A 337 -20.01 18.06 40.18
N TRP A 338 -18.72 18.00 40.51
CA TRP A 338 -18.23 17.83 41.88
C TRP A 338 -18.17 19.13 42.69
N GLY A 339 -18.70 20.23 42.13
CA GLY A 339 -18.71 21.53 42.81
C GLY A 339 -17.34 22.21 42.85
N GLN A 340 -16.33 21.69 42.14
CA GLN A 340 -15.09 22.43 41.94
C GLN A 340 -15.34 23.58 40.96
N ASN A 341 -14.95 24.79 41.36
CA ASN A 341 -15.16 25.99 40.58
C ASN A 341 -14.19 25.98 39.38
N VAL A 342 -14.70 25.61 38.20
CA VAL A 342 -13.91 25.57 36.95
C VAL A 342 -13.96 26.97 36.33
N GLY A 343 -13.09 27.87 36.80
CA GLY A 343 -13.04 29.26 36.32
C GLY A 343 -12.34 30.19 37.30
N ARG A 344 -12.44 31.50 37.03
CA ARG A 344 -11.96 32.52 37.97
C ARG A 344 -12.73 32.34 39.29
N PRO A 345 -12.05 32.27 40.45
CA PRO A 345 -12.72 32.16 41.74
C PRO A 345 -13.80 33.25 41.85
N SER A 346 -15.04 32.85 42.13
CA SER A 346 -16.06 33.79 42.57
C SER A 346 -15.72 34.17 44.00
N VAL A 347 -14.72 35.04 44.17
CA VAL A 347 -14.72 35.86 45.37
C VAL A 347 -15.93 36.76 45.18
N SER A 348 -17.07 36.37 45.75
CA SER A 348 -18.19 37.28 45.98
C SER A 348 -17.71 38.26 47.05
N GLU A 349 -16.85 39.17 46.64
CA GLU A 349 -16.52 40.35 47.43
C GLU A 349 -17.83 41.07 47.73
N SER A 350 -18.05 41.40 49.01
CA SER A 350 -19.23 42.18 49.37
C SER A 350 -19.16 43.56 48.68
N PRO A 351 -20.29 44.25 48.45
CA PRO A 351 -20.27 45.63 47.97
C PRO A 351 -19.30 46.52 48.75
N GLU A 352 -19.24 46.36 50.08
CA GLU A 352 -18.35 47.09 50.98
C GLU A 352 -16.88 46.74 50.75
N GLU A 353 -16.55 45.44 50.60
CA GLU A 353 -15.19 44.99 50.29
C GLU A 353 -14.72 45.48 48.92
N PHE A 354 -15.61 45.47 47.91
CA PHE A 354 -15.30 45.97 46.58
C PHE A 354 -15.10 47.48 46.58
N LEU A 355 -15.95 48.24 47.27
CA LEU A 355 -15.83 49.69 47.41
C LEU A 355 -14.62 50.08 48.27
N GLY A 356 -14.22 49.27 49.25
CA GLY A 356 -13.05 49.49 50.10
C GLY A 356 -11.70 49.34 49.39
N LYS A 357 -11.65 48.80 48.17
CA LYS A 357 -10.39 48.65 47.43
C LYS A 357 -9.77 50.01 47.09
N PRO A 358 -8.43 50.14 47.11
CA PRO A 358 -7.75 51.38 46.72
C PRO A 358 -8.16 51.88 45.33
N SER A 359 -8.36 50.97 44.38
CA SER A 359 -8.84 51.30 43.03
C SER A 359 -10.26 51.89 43.04
N SER A 360 -11.16 51.34 43.86
CA SER A 360 -12.55 51.81 43.98
C SER A 360 -12.62 53.15 44.71
N GLN A 361 -11.79 53.37 45.73
CA GLN A 361 -11.66 54.65 46.43
C GLN A 361 -11.14 55.76 45.50
N ARG A 362 -10.16 55.47 44.62
CA ARG A 362 -9.70 56.41 43.59
C ARG A 362 -10.81 56.76 42.59
N ILE A 363 -11.63 55.77 42.21
CA ILE A 363 -12.81 55.99 41.36
C ILE A 363 -13.84 56.89 42.08
N ILE A 364 -14.16 56.61 43.34
CA ILE A 364 -15.11 57.39 44.16
C ILE A 364 -14.65 58.85 44.24
N ALA A 365 -13.38 59.10 44.56
CA ALA A 365 -12.82 60.45 44.61
C ALA A 365 -12.92 61.16 43.25
N ALA A 366 -12.56 60.49 42.15
CA ALA A 366 -12.66 61.04 40.81
C ALA A 366 -14.11 61.36 40.40
N LEU A 367 -15.08 60.53 40.80
CA LEU A 367 -16.50 60.78 40.55
C LEU A 367 -17.05 61.95 41.39
N HIS A 368 -16.60 62.12 42.64
CA HIS A 368 -16.97 63.25 43.49
C HIS A 368 -16.43 64.59 42.99
N GLU A 369 -15.29 64.59 42.28
CA GLU A 369 -14.77 65.75 41.57
C GLU A 369 -15.58 66.12 40.30
N GLY A 370 -16.63 65.36 39.98
CA GLY A 370 -17.51 65.61 38.83
C GLY A 370 -16.96 65.11 37.49
N LEU A 371 -15.91 64.27 37.51
CA LEU A 371 -15.32 63.74 36.28
C LEU A 371 -16.27 62.75 35.57
N SER A 372 -16.23 62.75 34.24
CA SER A 372 -16.98 61.77 33.44
C SER A 372 -16.45 60.35 33.66
N LEU A 373 -17.24 59.32 33.33
CA LEU A 373 -16.86 57.91 33.52
C LEU A 373 -15.52 57.54 32.86
N ARG A 374 -15.18 58.17 31.72
CA ARG A 374 -13.91 57.93 31.01
C ARG A 374 -12.74 58.64 31.70
N GLN A 375 -12.93 59.88 32.13
CA GLN A 375 -11.92 60.64 32.88
C GLN A 375 -11.64 60.02 34.26
N ALA A 376 -12.67 59.51 34.93
CA ALA A 376 -12.51 58.78 36.19
C ALA A 376 -11.79 57.43 36.00
N ALA A 377 -12.01 56.75 34.88
CA ALA A 377 -11.31 55.51 34.53
C ALA A 377 -9.81 55.75 34.29
N GLU A 378 -9.50 56.81 33.53
CA GLU A 378 -8.13 57.24 33.26
C GLU A 378 -7.42 57.70 34.54
N LYS A 379 -8.06 58.54 35.34
CA LYS A 379 -7.49 59.05 36.60
C LYS A 379 -7.28 57.96 37.66
N ALA A 380 -8.13 56.93 37.69
CA ALA A 380 -8.01 55.81 38.63
C ALA A 380 -7.19 54.63 38.09
N ASP A 381 -6.70 54.71 36.85
CA ASP A 381 -5.97 53.67 36.12
C ASP A 381 -6.70 52.31 36.11
N VAL A 382 -7.94 52.34 35.62
CA VAL A 382 -8.85 51.17 35.59
C VAL A 382 -9.73 51.18 34.35
N ALA A 383 -10.28 50.01 34.00
CA ALA A 383 -11.25 49.92 32.91
C ALA A 383 -12.56 50.67 33.22
N VAL A 384 -13.17 51.28 32.20
CA VAL A 384 -14.46 52.01 32.31
C VAL A 384 -15.59 51.13 32.89
N ASN A 385 -15.57 49.81 32.64
CA ASN A 385 -16.53 48.88 33.22
C ASN A 385 -16.39 48.75 34.74
N THR A 386 -15.17 48.87 35.28
CA THR A 386 -14.93 48.91 36.73
C THR A 386 -15.53 50.18 37.33
N VAL A 387 -15.37 51.32 36.65
CA VAL A 387 -15.99 52.60 37.06
C VAL A 387 -17.51 52.52 37.07
N ARG A 388 -18.11 51.92 36.04
CA ARG A 388 -19.56 51.67 35.98
C ARG A 388 -20.04 50.79 37.13
N LYS A 389 -19.30 49.72 37.45
CA LYS A 389 -19.61 48.82 38.58
C LYS A 389 -19.55 49.58 39.92
N VAL A 390 -18.51 50.39 40.15
CA VAL A 390 -18.40 51.24 41.36
C VAL A 390 -19.53 52.25 41.45
N LYS A 391 -19.83 52.99 40.37
CA LYS A 391 -20.92 53.97 40.34
C LYS A 391 -22.30 53.33 40.59
N ALA A 392 -22.53 52.14 40.05
CA ALA A 392 -23.78 51.40 40.29
C ALA A 392 -23.92 51.03 41.77
N LEU A 393 -22.85 50.54 42.41
CA LEU A 393 -22.84 50.17 43.83
C LEU A 393 -22.95 51.36 44.79
N LEU A 394 -22.56 52.58 44.39
CA LEU A 394 -22.75 53.80 45.18
C LEU A 394 -24.18 54.36 45.10
N ASN A 395 -24.92 53.98 44.06
CA ASN A 395 -26.29 54.44 43.80
C ASN A 395 -27.36 53.40 44.21
N THR A 396 -26.93 52.33 44.90
CA THR A 396 -27.81 51.33 45.53
C THR A 396 -27.86 51.64 47.02
#